data_AF-A0A0H1QZ78-F1
#
_entry.id   AF-A0A0H1QZ78-F1
#
_cell.length_a   1.000
_cell.length_b   1.000
_cell.length_c   1.000
_cell.angle_alpha   90.00
_cell.angle_beta   90.00
_cell.angle_gamma   90.00
#
_symmetry.space_group_name_H-M   'P 1'
#
loop_
_entity.id
_entity.type
_entity.pdbx_description
1 polymer ?
#
loop_
_entity_poly.entity_id
_entity_poly.type
_entity_poly.pdbx_seq_one_letter_code
_entity_poly.pdbx_strand_id
1 'polypeptide(L)'
;MGHISQPEGKTGAITRAESDLSLEVVILLVYGVFMLLFGLVLFRIHTGELPYAPDSTYGLFLVIISFQVITMGKTPFGDLRRSWAAILIGVCTAVIGMAACFIPGLLAEPVRILVGLLLFAGGIALLAQLFLSEDKARLWLKIPGVLRHLTIACIIVYVFSIILGLVTLLPGITTDPQTAVLLIVYGIGFFYLSWGIQKAARTYPPGENPA
;
A
#
# COMPACT_ATOMS: atom_id res chain seq x y z
N MET A 1 -39.57 17.28 -34.12
CA MET A 1 -38.34 17.92 -33.61
C MET A 1 -37.84 17.10 -32.43
N GLY A 2 -37.08 16.04 -32.69
CA GLY A 2 -36.59 15.14 -31.64
C GLY A 2 -35.31 15.69 -31.02
N HIS A 3 -35.37 16.11 -29.75
CA HIS A 3 -34.20 16.51 -28.99
C HIS A 3 -33.40 15.27 -28.60
N ILE A 4 -32.21 15.14 -29.18
CA ILE A 4 -31.20 14.12 -28.85
C ILE A 4 -30.56 14.53 -27.51
N SER A 5 -30.80 13.75 -26.47
CA SER A 5 -30.10 13.87 -25.19
C SER A 5 -28.71 13.24 -25.29
N GLN A 6 -27.68 14.08 -25.20
CA GLN A 6 -26.26 13.68 -25.21
C GLN A 6 -25.85 12.96 -23.90
N PRO A 7 -24.82 12.09 -23.93
CA PRO A 7 -24.43 11.21 -22.83
C PRO A 7 -23.35 11.85 -21.92
N GLU A 8 -23.57 13.05 -21.39
CA GLU A 8 -22.54 13.78 -20.62
C GLU A 8 -22.21 13.14 -19.25
N GLY A 9 -23.12 12.32 -18.71
CA GLY A 9 -22.92 11.64 -17.42
C GLY A 9 -21.92 10.48 -17.45
N LYS A 10 -21.72 9.81 -18.60
CA LYS A 10 -20.79 8.67 -18.71
C LYS A 10 -19.34 9.14 -18.87
N THR A 11 -19.09 10.17 -19.67
CA THR A 11 -17.75 10.71 -19.90
C THR A 11 -17.11 11.25 -18.62
N GLY A 12 -17.86 12.02 -17.81
CA GLY A 12 -17.36 12.55 -16.54
C GLY A 12 -17.08 11.50 -15.45
N ALA A 13 -17.75 10.34 -15.51
CA ALA A 13 -17.52 9.23 -14.58
C ALA A 13 -16.26 8.42 -14.96
N ILE A 14 -16.04 8.22 -16.27
CA ILE A 14 -14.87 7.49 -16.79
C ILE A 14 -13.58 8.26 -16.50
N THR A 15 -13.55 9.58 -16.75
CA THR A 15 -12.37 10.42 -16.48
C THR A 15 -11.99 10.45 -15.00
N ARG A 16 -12.99 10.44 -14.09
CA ARG A 16 -12.73 10.36 -12.64
C ARG A 16 -12.16 9.01 -12.22
N ALA A 17 -12.73 7.91 -12.73
CA ALA A 17 -12.25 6.57 -12.42
C ALA A 17 -10.81 6.33 -12.91
N GLU A 18 -10.46 6.86 -14.08
CA GLU A 18 -9.11 6.79 -14.63
C GLU A 18 -8.11 7.64 -13.84
N SER A 19 -8.52 8.81 -13.36
CA SER A 19 -7.73 9.66 -12.45
C SER A 19 -7.49 9.00 -11.09
N ASP A 20 -8.51 8.41 -10.49
CA ASP A 20 -8.40 7.73 -9.19
C ASP A 20 -7.44 6.54 -9.27
N LEU A 21 -7.52 5.75 -10.35
CA LEU A 21 -6.62 4.63 -10.60
C LEU A 21 -5.17 5.09 -10.81
N SER A 22 -4.97 6.18 -11.56
CA SER A 22 -3.63 6.76 -11.79
C SER A 22 -3.01 7.22 -10.46
N LEU A 23 -3.80 7.88 -9.62
CA LEU A 23 -3.34 8.37 -8.32
C LEU A 23 -2.99 7.22 -7.36
N GLU A 24 -3.80 6.17 -7.32
CA GLU A 24 -3.51 4.94 -6.57
C GLU A 24 -2.16 4.33 -6.99
N VAL A 25 -1.95 4.14 -8.30
CA VAL A 25 -0.69 3.57 -8.83
C VAL A 25 0.52 4.44 -8.48
N VAL A 26 0.38 5.77 -8.55
CA VAL A 26 1.44 6.73 -8.23
C VAL A 26 1.83 6.65 -6.76
N ILE A 27 0.87 6.63 -5.83
CA ILE A 27 1.21 6.57 -4.40
C ILE A 27 1.80 5.20 -4.03
N LEU A 28 1.29 4.13 -4.63
CA LEU A 28 1.82 2.79 -4.46
C LEU A 28 3.29 2.72 -4.95
N LEU A 29 3.60 3.40 -6.05
CA LEU A 29 4.96 3.53 -6.58
C LEU A 29 5.86 4.32 -5.62
N VAL A 30 5.40 5.46 -5.10
CA VAL A 30 6.15 6.26 -4.10
C VAL A 30 6.49 5.42 -2.87
N TYR A 31 5.53 4.62 -2.41
CA TYR A 31 5.75 3.69 -1.29
C TYR A 31 6.74 2.57 -1.63
N GLY A 32 6.66 1.99 -2.83
CA GLY A 32 7.65 1.02 -3.31
C GLY A 32 9.05 1.60 -3.38
N VAL A 33 9.20 2.83 -3.89
CA VAL A 33 10.48 3.57 -3.91
C VAL A 33 11.00 3.77 -2.48
N PHE A 34 10.15 4.25 -1.57
CA PHE A 34 10.52 4.44 -0.17
C PHE A 34 11.06 3.13 0.46
N MET A 35 10.38 2.00 0.23
CA MET A 35 10.80 0.69 0.74
C MET A 35 12.13 0.22 0.14
N LEU A 36 12.32 0.38 -1.17
CA LEU A 36 13.58 0.06 -1.84
C LEU A 36 14.74 0.88 -1.30
N LEU A 37 14.55 2.20 -1.22
CA LEU A 37 15.56 3.12 -0.71
C LEU A 37 15.88 2.80 0.75
N PHE A 38 14.86 2.56 1.57
CA PHE A 38 15.08 2.22 2.97
C PHE A 38 15.83 0.89 3.14
N GLY A 39 15.45 -0.15 2.39
CA GLY A 39 16.19 -1.42 2.40
C GLY A 39 17.64 -1.29 1.94
N LEU A 40 17.91 -0.49 0.90
CA LEU A 40 19.27 -0.21 0.43
C LEU A 40 20.09 0.59 1.46
N VAL A 41 19.46 1.59 2.09
CA VAL A 41 20.11 2.42 3.12
C VAL A 41 20.38 1.61 4.39
N LEU A 42 19.49 0.69 4.79
CA LEU A 42 19.74 -0.22 5.92
C LEU A 42 20.99 -1.08 5.72
N PHE A 43 21.26 -1.50 4.48
CA PHE A 43 22.50 -2.21 4.16
C PHE A 43 23.74 -1.36 4.46
N ARG A 44 23.70 -0.06 4.08
CA ARG A 44 24.78 0.90 4.31
C ARG A 44 24.94 1.33 5.77
N ILE A 45 23.82 1.40 6.51
CA ILE A 45 23.82 1.60 7.96
C ILE A 45 24.54 0.44 8.64
N HIS A 46 24.27 -0.80 8.22
CA HIS A 46 24.90 -1.97 8.81
C HIS A 46 26.41 -2.02 8.54
N THR A 47 26.87 -1.56 7.37
CA THR A 47 28.31 -1.40 7.09
C THR A 47 28.96 -0.26 7.89
N GLY A 48 28.22 0.43 8.75
CA GLY A 48 28.72 1.51 9.62
C GLY A 48 28.98 2.82 8.90
N GLU A 49 28.54 2.95 7.64
CA GLU A 49 28.84 4.11 6.80
C GLU A 49 27.88 5.29 7.06
N LEU A 50 26.72 5.04 7.66
CA LEU A 50 25.66 6.02 7.85
C LEU A 50 25.01 5.96 9.25
N PRO A 51 24.74 7.11 9.89
CA PRO A 51 23.99 7.16 11.14
C PRO A 51 22.52 6.79 10.90
N TYR A 52 21.93 6.00 11.81
CA TYR A 52 20.54 5.55 11.71
C TYR A 52 19.65 6.27 12.71
N ALA A 53 18.61 6.94 12.20
CA ALA A 53 17.57 7.60 12.98
C ALA A 53 16.21 6.90 12.72
N PRO A 54 15.89 5.82 13.46
CA PRO A 54 14.68 5.02 13.21
C PRO A 54 13.38 5.82 13.28
N ASP A 55 13.32 6.83 14.14
CA ASP A 55 12.14 7.66 14.38
C ASP A 55 11.66 8.39 13.12
N SER A 56 12.61 8.95 12.38
CA SER A 56 12.33 9.69 11.14
C SER A 56 11.85 8.75 10.03
N THR A 57 12.44 7.56 9.94
CA THR A 57 12.02 6.56 8.95
C THR A 57 10.60 6.08 9.23
N TYR A 58 10.29 5.70 10.46
CA TYR A 58 8.95 5.25 10.83
C TYR A 58 7.93 6.39 10.73
N GLY A 59 8.31 7.62 11.08
CA GLY A 59 7.48 8.81 10.88
C GLY A 59 7.14 9.06 9.40
N LEU A 60 8.14 8.99 8.52
CA LEU A 60 7.95 9.17 7.08
C LEU A 60 7.08 8.06 6.49
N PHE A 61 7.29 6.82 6.93
CA PHE A 61 6.42 5.70 6.59
C PHE A 61 4.96 5.97 6.97
N LEU A 62 4.70 6.44 8.19
CA LEU A 62 3.34 6.78 8.64
C LEU A 62 2.72 7.89 7.78
N VAL A 63 3.48 8.92 7.42
CA VAL A 63 2.98 9.99 6.53
C VAL A 63 2.58 9.43 5.17
N ILE A 64 3.37 8.53 4.58
CA ILE A 64 3.05 7.91 3.29
C ILE A 64 1.78 7.04 3.40
N ILE A 65 1.67 6.20 4.44
CA ILE A 65 0.47 5.38 4.68
C ILE A 65 -0.76 6.25 4.92
N SER A 66 -0.61 7.33 5.69
CA SER A 66 -1.69 8.30 5.89
C SER A 66 -2.16 8.92 4.59
N PHE A 67 -1.23 9.30 3.71
CA PHE A 67 -1.59 9.82 2.40
C PHE A 67 -2.38 8.78 1.60
N GLN A 68 -1.93 7.53 1.57
CA GLN A 68 -2.66 6.42 0.94
C GLN A 68 -4.09 6.29 1.49
N VAL A 69 -4.26 6.30 2.81
CA VAL A 69 -5.57 6.18 3.46
C VAL A 69 -6.49 7.36 3.12
N ILE A 70 -5.96 8.59 3.12
CA ILE A 70 -6.74 9.82 2.89
C ILE A 70 -7.14 9.94 1.42
N THR A 71 -6.21 9.72 0.49
CA THR A 71 -6.45 9.94 -0.94
C THR A 71 -7.30 8.84 -1.56
N MET A 72 -7.04 7.57 -1.24
CA MET A 72 -7.78 6.46 -1.85
C MET A 72 -9.19 6.35 -1.26
N GLY A 73 -9.45 6.95 -0.10
CA GLY A 73 -10.74 6.85 0.61
C GLY A 73 -11.15 5.40 0.92
N LYS A 74 -10.22 4.48 0.69
CA LYS A 74 -10.17 3.06 1.01
C LYS A 74 -8.82 2.92 1.70
N THR A 75 -8.74 2.09 2.73
CA THR A 75 -7.44 1.87 3.34
C THR A 75 -6.54 1.18 2.29
N PRO A 76 -5.21 1.37 2.33
CA PRO A 76 -4.29 0.53 1.57
C PRO A 76 -4.41 -0.95 1.97
N PHE A 77 -5.25 -1.22 2.99
CA PHE A 77 -5.58 -2.51 3.55
C PHE A 77 -6.91 -3.12 3.05
N GLY A 78 -7.61 -2.47 2.12
CA GLY A 78 -8.80 -3.05 1.49
C GLY A 78 -10.00 -2.12 1.31
N ASP A 79 -11.05 -2.66 0.70
CA ASP A 79 -12.33 -2.00 0.41
C ASP A 79 -13.18 -1.79 1.69
N LEU A 80 -12.63 -1.05 2.65
CA LEU A 80 -13.41 -0.43 3.70
C LEU A 80 -14.12 0.76 3.07
N ARG A 81 -15.40 0.57 2.71
CA ARG A 81 -16.34 1.61 2.23
C ARG A 81 -15.96 2.95 2.86
N ARG A 82 -15.62 3.93 2.02
CA ARG A 82 -15.29 5.33 2.36
C ARG A 82 -15.99 5.78 3.63
N SER A 83 -15.32 5.57 4.75
CA SER A 83 -15.84 5.90 6.07
C SER A 83 -15.07 7.10 6.56
N TRP A 84 -15.80 8.07 7.09
CA TRP A 84 -15.19 9.22 7.76
C TRP A 84 -14.18 8.79 8.84
N ALA A 85 -14.37 7.61 9.44
CA ALA A 85 -13.44 7.00 10.37
C ALA A 85 -12.06 6.69 9.76
N ALA A 86 -12.00 6.14 8.54
CA ALA A 86 -10.72 5.85 7.89
C ALA A 86 -9.94 7.14 7.60
N ILE A 87 -10.62 8.19 7.14
CA ILE A 87 -10.01 9.51 6.90
C ILE A 87 -9.50 10.10 8.21
N LEU A 88 -10.30 10.05 9.28
CA LEU A 88 -9.90 10.55 10.59
C LEU A 88 -8.67 9.81 11.13
N ILE A 89 -8.63 8.48 11.02
CA ILE A 89 -7.46 7.67 11.39
C ILE A 89 -6.25 8.09 10.56
N GLY A 90 -6.40 8.22 9.24
CA GLY A 90 -5.32 8.66 8.35
C GLY A 90 -4.76 10.03 8.76
N VAL A 91 -5.62 10.99 9.10
CA VAL A 91 -5.21 12.33 9.57
C VAL A 91 -4.49 12.23 10.91
N CYS A 92 -5.01 11.48 11.88
CA CYS A 92 -4.34 11.28 13.18
C CYS A 92 -2.95 10.66 12.99
N THR A 93 -2.85 9.61 12.17
CA THR A 93 -1.59 8.95 11.85
C THR A 93 -0.62 9.90 11.13
N ALA A 94 -1.11 10.84 10.31
CA ALA A 94 -0.27 11.82 9.62
C ALA A 94 0.35 12.81 10.60
N VAL A 95 -0.45 13.30 11.56
CA VAL A 95 0.01 14.20 12.61
C VAL A 95 1.07 13.53 13.46
N ILE A 96 0.85 12.26 13.86
CA ILE A 96 1.83 11.47 14.61
C ILE A 96 3.11 11.27 13.79
N GLY A 97 2.99 10.90 12.50
CA GLY A 97 4.13 10.71 11.62
C GLY A 97 4.96 11.98 11.42
N MET A 98 4.31 13.12 11.20
CA MET A 98 4.98 14.42 11.12
C MET A 98 5.71 14.77 12.43
N ALA A 99 5.05 14.60 13.58
CA ALA A 99 5.69 14.86 14.87
C ALA A 99 6.93 13.98 15.10
N ALA A 100 6.85 12.70 14.74
CA ALA A 100 7.96 11.75 14.83
C ALA A 100 9.14 12.10 13.91
N CYS A 101 8.87 12.65 12.73
CA CYS A 101 9.91 13.12 11.81
C CYS A 101 10.70 14.32 12.36
N PHE A 102 10.05 15.24 13.08
CA PHE A 102 10.67 16.47 13.56
C PHE A 102 11.29 16.36 14.96
N ILE A 103 10.73 15.50 15.84
CA ILE A 103 11.15 15.38 17.24
C ILE A 103 11.70 13.96 17.48
N PRO A 104 12.99 13.72 17.21
CA PRO A 104 13.61 12.43 17.48
C PRO A 104 13.64 12.13 18.99
N GLY A 105 13.46 10.87 19.35
CA GLY A 105 13.53 10.35 20.72
C GLY A 105 12.23 10.41 21.54
N LEU A 106 11.31 11.34 21.28
CA LEU A 106 10.09 11.48 22.09
C LEU A 106 9.04 10.39 21.79
N LEU A 107 8.92 10.00 20.52
CA LEU A 107 7.86 9.11 20.02
C LEU A 107 8.41 7.83 19.37
N ALA A 108 9.70 7.53 19.55
CA ALA A 108 10.41 6.41 18.92
C ALA A 108 9.67 5.07 19.06
N GLU A 109 9.49 4.62 20.30
CA GLU A 109 8.80 3.37 20.63
C GLU A 109 7.33 3.33 20.19
N PRO A 110 6.47 4.32 20.53
CA PRO A 110 5.05 4.24 20.15
C PRO A 110 4.86 4.31 18.63
N VAL A 111 5.67 5.08 17.91
CA VAL A 111 5.62 5.16 16.44
C VAL A 111 6.05 3.84 15.82
N ARG A 112 7.12 3.22 16.32
CA ARG A 112 7.57 1.90 15.88
C ARG A 112 6.49 0.83 16.09
N ILE A 113 5.86 0.80 17.27
CA ILE A 113 4.75 -0.12 17.57
C ILE A 113 3.56 0.14 16.64
N LEU A 114 3.21 1.41 16.41
CA LEU A 114 2.12 1.78 15.51
C LEU A 114 2.39 1.33 14.06
N VAL A 115 3.61 1.54 13.55
CA VAL A 115 4.02 1.07 12.22
C VAL A 115 3.94 -0.44 12.13
N GLY A 116 4.52 -1.15 13.11
CA GLY A 116 4.50 -2.61 13.13
C GLY A 116 3.09 -3.17 13.20
N LEU A 117 2.20 -2.55 14.00
CA LEU A 117 0.80 -2.92 14.09
C LEU A 117 0.05 -2.64 12.78
N LEU A 118 0.29 -1.50 12.13
CA LEU A 118 -0.32 -1.16 10.84
C LEU A 118 0.10 -2.15 9.76
N LEU A 119 1.38 -2.51 9.67
CA LEU A 119 1.89 -3.50 8.73
C LEU A 119 1.35 -4.91 9.01
N PHE A 120 1.33 -5.32 10.28
CA PHE A 120 0.90 -6.65 10.70
C PHE A 120 -0.62 -6.81 10.58
N ALA A 121 -1.39 -5.98 11.28
CA ALA A 121 -2.84 -6.05 11.26
C ALA A 121 -3.40 -5.70 9.87
N GLY A 122 -2.79 -4.74 9.19
CA GLY A 122 -3.15 -4.38 7.83
C GLY A 122 -2.87 -5.49 6.82
N GLY A 123 -1.71 -6.14 6.91
CA GLY A 123 -1.38 -7.31 6.08
C GLY A 123 -2.34 -8.48 6.31
N ILE A 124 -2.69 -8.77 7.57
CA ILE A 124 -3.69 -9.78 7.91
C ILE A 124 -5.06 -9.38 7.36
N ALA A 125 -5.48 -8.14 7.54
CA ALA A 125 -6.78 -7.66 7.06
C ALA A 125 -6.90 -7.75 5.52
N LEU A 126 -5.86 -7.37 4.78
CA LEU A 126 -5.78 -7.52 3.32
C LEU A 126 -5.87 -8.97 2.88
N LEU A 127 -5.09 -9.83 3.53
CA LEU A 127 -5.03 -11.24 3.23
C LEU A 127 -6.38 -11.90 3.52
N ALA A 128 -6.96 -11.62 4.69
CA ALA A 128 -8.28 -12.09 5.08
C ALA A 128 -9.36 -11.55 4.13
N GLN A 129 -9.31 -10.29 3.72
CA GLN A 129 -10.27 -9.73 2.77
C GLN A 129 -10.18 -10.43 1.41
N LEU A 130 -8.97 -10.77 0.96
CA LEU A 130 -8.76 -11.48 -0.30
C LEU A 130 -9.32 -12.91 -0.24
N PHE A 131 -9.16 -13.60 0.89
CA PHE A 131 -9.73 -14.93 1.13
C PHE A 131 -11.25 -14.89 1.38
N LEU A 132 -11.78 -13.90 2.10
CA LEU A 132 -13.22 -13.75 2.36
C LEU A 132 -13.97 -13.30 1.11
N SER A 133 -13.33 -12.52 0.24
CA SER A 133 -13.83 -12.19 -1.10
C SER A 133 -13.55 -13.33 -2.08
N GLU A 134 -13.66 -14.57 -1.61
CA GLU A 134 -13.27 -15.79 -2.31
C GLU A 134 -13.94 -15.92 -3.68
N ASP A 135 -15.15 -15.38 -3.85
CA ASP A 135 -15.83 -15.28 -5.14
C ASP A 135 -15.12 -14.33 -6.11
N LYS A 136 -14.66 -13.15 -5.66
CA LYS A 136 -13.86 -12.23 -6.49
C LYS A 136 -12.48 -12.81 -6.79
N ALA A 137 -11.80 -13.35 -5.78
CA ALA A 137 -10.48 -13.95 -5.96
C ALA A 137 -10.53 -15.19 -6.87
N ARG A 138 -11.53 -16.08 -6.72
CA ARG A 138 -11.75 -17.18 -7.66
C ARG A 138 -12.08 -16.69 -9.05
N LEU A 139 -12.93 -15.68 -9.19
CA LEU A 139 -13.29 -15.15 -10.51
C LEU A 139 -12.06 -14.54 -11.20
N TRP A 140 -11.18 -13.85 -10.46
CA TRP A 140 -9.93 -13.29 -10.95
C TRP A 140 -8.87 -14.37 -11.25
N LEU A 141 -8.84 -15.46 -10.50
CA LEU A 141 -7.99 -16.63 -10.74
C LEU A 141 -8.49 -17.50 -11.92
N LYS A 142 -9.81 -17.51 -12.15
CA LYS A 142 -10.48 -18.30 -13.19
C LYS A 142 -10.41 -17.62 -14.56
N ILE A 143 -10.26 -16.29 -14.61
CA ILE A 143 -9.95 -15.55 -15.84
C ILE A 143 -8.45 -15.72 -16.14
N PRO A 144 -8.05 -16.49 -17.16
CA PRO A 144 -6.64 -16.74 -17.46
C PRO A 144 -6.00 -15.45 -17.99
N GLY A 145 -4.93 -14.97 -17.34
CA GLY A 145 -4.16 -13.81 -17.83
C GLY A 145 -3.47 -13.00 -16.73
N VAL A 146 -3.41 -11.68 -16.95
CA VAL A 146 -2.72 -10.69 -16.09
C VAL A 146 -3.28 -10.68 -14.66
N LEU A 147 -4.59 -10.94 -14.49
CA LEU A 147 -5.26 -10.94 -13.18
C LEU A 147 -4.74 -12.03 -12.23
N ARG A 148 -4.45 -13.23 -12.73
CA ARG A 148 -3.90 -14.32 -11.89
C ARG A 148 -2.52 -13.96 -11.33
N HIS A 149 -1.66 -13.40 -12.17
CA HIS A 149 -0.34 -12.92 -11.73
C HIS A 149 -0.46 -11.78 -10.71
N LEU A 150 -1.44 -10.89 -10.89
CA LEU A 150 -1.74 -9.81 -9.95
C LEU A 150 -2.16 -10.34 -8.57
N THR A 151 -3.09 -11.31 -8.53
CA THR A 151 -3.55 -11.91 -7.27
C THR A 151 -2.41 -12.60 -6.52
N ILE A 152 -1.56 -13.34 -7.23
CA ILE A 152 -0.38 -13.99 -6.61
C ILE A 152 0.58 -12.94 -6.04
N ALA A 153 0.84 -11.86 -6.80
CA ALA A 153 1.69 -10.77 -6.33
C ALA A 153 1.09 -10.09 -5.08
N CYS A 154 -0.22 -9.86 -5.04
CA CYS A 154 -0.90 -9.33 -3.86
C CYS A 154 -0.70 -10.24 -2.64
N ILE A 155 -0.94 -11.55 -2.78
CA ILE A 155 -0.75 -12.52 -1.67
C ILE A 155 0.68 -12.44 -1.14
N ILE A 156 1.67 -12.44 -2.05
CA ILE A 156 3.09 -12.35 -1.68
C ILE A 156 3.33 -11.05 -0.88
N VAL A 157 2.95 -9.90 -1.42
CA VAL A 157 3.12 -8.59 -0.76
C VAL A 157 2.44 -8.57 0.60
N TYR A 158 1.23 -9.11 0.75
CA TYR A 158 0.53 -9.14 2.04
C TYR A 158 1.24 -10.02 3.07
N VAL A 159 1.74 -11.19 2.67
CA VAL A 159 2.55 -12.05 3.54
C VAL A 159 3.84 -11.32 3.97
N PHE A 160 4.54 -10.67 3.05
CA PHE A 160 5.73 -9.87 3.39
C PHE A 160 5.39 -8.71 4.34
N SER A 161 4.24 -8.05 4.18
CA SER A 161 3.76 -7.02 5.11
C SER A 161 3.58 -7.56 6.52
N ILE A 162 2.99 -8.76 6.66
CA ILE A 162 2.80 -9.41 7.97
C ILE A 162 4.15 -9.71 8.62
N ILE A 163 5.09 -10.27 7.85
CA ILE A 163 6.43 -10.61 8.35
C ILE A 163 7.16 -9.33 8.77
N LEU A 164 7.18 -8.29 7.92
CA LEU A 164 7.80 -7.00 8.23
C LEU A 164 7.17 -6.32 9.44
N GLY A 165 5.83 -6.38 9.58
CA GLY A 165 5.13 -5.86 10.75
C GLY A 165 5.53 -6.58 12.03
N LEU A 166 5.64 -7.91 11.98
CA LEU A 166 6.09 -8.73 13.11
C LEU A 166 7.55 -8.43 13.48
N VAL A 167 8.45 -8.31 12.50
CA VAL A 167 9.86 -7.92 12.71
C VAL A 167 9.96 -6.53 13.31
N THR A 168 9.11 -5.59 12.86
CA THR A 168 9.08 -4.22 13.39
C THR A 168 8.58 -4.17 14.85
N LEU A 169 7.58 -5.00 15.20
CA LEU A 169 7.08 -5.14 16.56
C LEU A 169 8.10 -5.79 17.49
N LEU A 170 8.81 -6.81 17.00
CA LEU A 170 9.71 -7.65 17.77
C LEU A 170 11.15 -7.54 17.20
N PRO A 171 11.86 -6.43 17.50
CA PRO A 171 13.16 -6.12 16.89
C PRO A 171 14.25 -7.11 17.31
N GLY A 172 14.00 -7.96 18.32
CA GLY A 172 14.90 -9.02 18.76
C GLY A 172 14.79 -10.34 18.00
N ILE A 173 13.87 -10.47 17.03
CA ILE A 173 13.65 -11.76 16.31
C ILE A 173 14.50 -11.88 15.05
N THR A 174 14.87 -10.79 14.40
CA THR A 174 15.51 -10.81 13.07
C THR A 174 16.75 -9.95 13.04
N THR A 175 17.75 -10.37 12.26
CA THR A 175 18.99 -9.61 12.08
C THR A 175 18.79 -8.48 11.06
N ASP A 176 19.38 -7.32 11.30
CA ASP A 176 19.29 -6.13 10.44
C ASP A 176 19.46 -6.38 8.92
N PRO A 177 20.42 -7.21 8.43
CA PRO A 177 20.56 -7.49 7.00
C PRO A 177 19.39 -8.29 6.42
N GLN A 178 18.74 -9.16 7.20
CA GLN A 178 17.56 -9.90 6.73
C GLN A 178 16.40 -8.92 6.51
N THR A 179 16.17 -8.00 7.45
CA THR A 179 15.15 -6.95 7.32
C THR A 179 15.35 -6.10 6.07
N ALA A 180 16.60 -5.73 5.76
CA ALA A 180 16.94 -4.99 4.54
C ALA A 180 16.52 -5.75 3.27
N VAL A 181 16.83 -7.06 3.18
CA VAL A 181 16.42 -7.91 2.04
C VAL A 181 14.90 -8.00 1.95
N LEU A 182 14.20 -8.19 3.07
CA LEU A 182 12.74 -8.23 3.08
C LEU A 182 12.14 -6.92 2.56
N LEU A 183 12.67 -5.77 2.97
CA LEU A 183 12.20 -4.46 2.51
C LEU A 183 12.43 -4.24 1.02
N ILE A 184 13.58 -4.69 0.48
CA ILE A 184 13.86 -4.61 -0.95
C ILE A 184 12.86 -5.47 -1.74
N VAL A 185 12.66 -6.72 -1.32
CA VAL A 185 11.71 -7.64 -1.97
C VAL A 185 10.29 -7.09 -1.89
N TYR A 186 9.90 -6.54 -0.74
CA TYR A 186 8.60 -5.90 -0.53
C TYR A 186 8.42 -4.69 -1.45
N GLY A 187 9.43 -3.82 -1.57
CA GLY A 187 9.45 -2.69 -2.50
C GLY A 187 9.26 -3.13 -3.95
N ILE A 188 10.02 -4.12 -4.43
CA ILE A 188 9.88 -4.71 -5.77
C ILE A 188 8.46 -5.23 -5.98
N GLY A 189 7.85 -5.83 -4.96
CA GLY A 189 6.47 -6.30 -4.98
C GLY A 189 5.47 -5.19 -5.32
N PHE A 190 5.62 -3.99 -4.74
CA PHE A 190 4.76 -2.85 -5.09
C PHE A 190 4.97 -2.33 -6.50
N PHE A 191 6.20 -2.31 -7.01
CA PHE A 191 6.43 -1.96 -8.42
C PHE A 191 5.73 -2.93 -9.36
N TYR A 192 5.80 -4.22 -9.06
CA TYR A 192 5.11 -5.24 -9.84
C TYR A 192 3.58 -5.09 -9.75
N LEU A 193 3.07 -4.77 -8.56
CA LEU A 193 1.65 -4.51 -8.32
C LEU A 193 1.17 -3.28 -9.11
N SER A 194 1.88 -2.15 -9.02
CA SER A 194 1.62 -0.93 -9.79
C SER A 194 1.57 -1.19 -11.29
N TRP A 195 2.56 -1.93 -11.81
CA TRP A 195 2.62 -2.31 -13.23
C TRP A 195 1.44 -3.23 -13.62
N GLY A 196 1.14 -4.21 -12.78
CA GLY A 196 0.07 -5.16 -13.01
C GLY A 196 -1.32 -4.51 -12.99
N ILE A 197 -1.57 -3.56 -12.08
CA ILE A 197 -2.81 -2.76 -12.03
C ILE A 197 -2.94 -1.92 -13.30
N GLN A 198 -1.88 -1.21 -13.71
CA GLN A 198 -1.91 -0.39 -14.92
C GLN A 198 -2.16 -1.25 -16.19
N LYS A 199 -1.54 -2.43 -16.26
CA LYS A 199 -1.74 -3.37 -17.37
C LYS A 199 -3.16 -3.95 -17.38
N ALA A 200 -3.69 -4.32 -16.22
CA ALA A 200 -5.05 -4.83 -16.08
C ALA A 200 -6.08 -3.77 -16.52
N ALA A 201 -5.91 -2.52 -16.10
CA ALA A 201 -6.81 -1.42 -16.46
C ALA A 201 -6.80 -1.10 -17.96
N ARG A 202 -5.65 -1.22 -18.64
CA ARG A 202 -5.58 -1.10 -20.10
C ARG A 202 -6.25 -2.26 -20.85
N THR A 203 -6.29 -3.44 -20.24
CA THR A 203 -6.80 -4.67 -20.86
C THR A 203 -8.31 -4.84 -20.62
N TYR A 204 -8.83 -4.33 -19.49
CA TYR A 204 -10.24 -4.37 -19.12
C TYR A 204 -10.73 -2.96 -18.77
N PRO A 205 -11.03 -2.11 -19.77
CA PRO A 205 -11.58 -0.79 -19.51
C PRO A 205 -12.97 -0.88 -18.84
N PRO A 206 -13.29 0.00 -17.88
CA PRO A 206 -14.58 0.01 -17.18
C PRO A 206 -15.71 0.39 -18.17
N GLY A 207 -16.30 -0.61 -18.81
CA GLY A 207 -17.35 -0.41 -19.81
C GLY A 207 -17.81 -1.68 -20.52
N GLU A 208 -16.98 -2.72 -20.61
CA GLU A 208 -17.37 -4.02 -21.16
C GLU A 208 -17.70 -4.99 -20.03
N ASN A 209 -18.99 -5.05 -19.70
CA ASN A 209 -19.55 -6.18 -18.97
C ASN A 209 -19.26 -7.45 -19.79
N PRO A 210 -18.65 -8.51 -19.23
CA PRO A 210 -18.59 -9.79 -19.93
C PRO A 210 -20.03 -10.28 -20.08
N ALA A 211 -20.51 -10.29 -21.32
CA ALA A 211 -21.73 -10.98 -21.70
C ALA A 211 -21.57 -12.50 -21.50
#